data_AF-A0A2U3NNK0-F1
#
_entry.id   AF-A0A2U3NNK0-F1
#
_cell.length_a   1.000
_cell.length_b   1.000
_cell.length_c   1.000
_cell.angle_alpha   90.00
_cell.angle_beta   90.00
_cell.angle_gamma   90.00
#
_symmetry.space_group_name_H-M   'P 1'
#
loop_
_entity.id
_entity.type
_entity.pdbx_description
1 polymer ?
#
loop_
_entity_poly.entity_id
_entity_poly.type
_entity_poly.pdbx_seq_one_letter_code
_entity_poly.pdbx_strand_id
1 'polypeptide(L)'
;VASEIPVALISGGFGLALGWLTPLAKWKVADEPGLKRQERVQRIANWRQNIRDLRLAETHTLALIRENAGPAAAWPEVNPREHEWYRDLKSDLSDNQVRSIEYWRRKPIATREGKIPTILEQEVRRIEREWHLR
;
A
#
# COMPACT_ATOMS: atom_id res chain seq x y z
N VAL A 1 -53.63 31.31 -41.68
CA VAL A 1 -52.68 30.31 -41.15
C VAL A 1 -51.86 30.99 -40.06
N ALA A 2 -51.86 30.42 -38.84
CA ALA A 2 -51.00 30.65 -37.66
C ALA A 2 -50.58 32.10 -37.35
N SER A 3 -51.14 32.82 -36.37
CA SER A 3 -51.02 32.63 -34.90
C SER A 3 -49.60 32.42 -34.39
N GLU A 4 -49.09 33.44 -33.70
CA GLU A 4 -48.42 33.41 -32.37
C GLU A 4 -47.59 34.70 -32.24
N ILE A 5 -48.26 35.79 -31.88
CA ILE A 5 -48.30 36.40 -30.55
C ILE A 5 -46.91 36.92 -30.11
N PRO A 6 -46.76 38.25 -30.04
CA PRO A 6 -45.52 38.94 -29.73
C PRO A 6 -45.34 39.11 -28.22
N VAL A 7 -44.11 39.02 -27.72
CA VAL A 7 -43.77 39.53 -26.39
C VAL A 7 -42.39 40.18 -26.45
N ALA A 8 -42.40 41.50 -26.36
CA ALA A 8 -41.29 42.29 -25.89
C ALA A 8 -41.11 42.07 -24.38
N LEU A 9 -39.88 42.06 -23.89
CA LEU A 9 -39.58 42.58 -22.55
C LEU A 9 -38.11 43.00 -22.53
N ILE A 10 -37.78 44.28 -22.68
CA ILE A 10 -37.89 45.33 -21.64
C ILE A 10 -36.88 45.05 -20.52
N SER A 11 -35.76 45.75 -20.66
CA SER A 11 -35.20 46.70 -19.69
C SER A 11 -34.94 46.27 -18.25
N GLY A 12 -33.84 46.84 -17.75
CA GLY A 12 -33.57 47.04 -16.33
C GLY A 12 -32.12 46.66 -16.08
N GLY A 13 -31.14 47.55 -16.11
CA GLY A 13 -31.12 48.90 -15.60
C GLY A 13 -30.03 48.95 -14.52
N PHE A 14 -29.08 49.88 -14.69
CA PHE A 14 -28.23 50.50 -13.66
C PHE A 14 -27.51 49.64 -12.60
N GLY A 15 -26.18 49.77 -12.56
CA GLY A 15 -25.41 49.47 -11.36
C GLY A 15 -23.89 49.48 -11.54
N LEU A 16 -23.27 50.65 -11.57
CA LEU A 16 -21.86 50.79 -11.16
C LEU A 16 -21.79 50.55 -9.65
N ALA A 17 -21.23 49.42 -9.21
CA ALA A 17 -20.37 49.28 -8.01
C ALA A 17 -20.10 47.79 -7.66
N LEU A 18 -18.80 47.46 -7.56
CA LEU A 18 -18.18 46.44 -6.69
C LEU A 18 -18.32 44.93 -7.02
N GLY A 19 -17.23 44.38 -7.57
CA GLY A 19 -16.70 43.05 -7.26
C GLY A 19 -15.36 42.88 -8.01
N TRP A 20 -14.14 42.83 -7.45
CA TRP A 20 -13.66 42.30 -6.16
C TRP A 20 -14.32 40.95 -5.92
N LEU A 21 -13.80 39.87 -6.53
CA LEU A 21 -14.03 38.43 -6.30
C LEU A 21 -13.84 37.69 -7.63
N THR A 22 -12.64 37.21 -7.99
CA THR A 22 -12.19 35.89 -7.52
C THR A 22 -10.69 35.83 -7.22
N PRO A 23 -10.30 35.76 -5.95
CA PRO A 23 -9.01 35.20 -5.53
C PRO A 23 -9.13 33.67 -5.49
N LEU A 24 -9.22 32.98 -6.64
CA LEU A 24 -9.48 31.53 -6.67
C LEU A 24 -8.61 30.73 -7.67
N ALA A 25 -7.36 31.13 -7.90
CA ALA A 25 -6.37 30.26 -8.56
C ALA A 25 -5.16 29.93 -7.67
N LYS A 26 -5.27 30.23 -6.37
CA LYS A 26 -4.42 29.72 -5.30
C LYS A 26 -5.39 29.02 -4.34
N TRP A 27 -5.00 27.95 -3.64
CA TRP A 27 -5.81 27.16 -2.68
C TRP A 27 -6.53 25.88 -3.16
N LYS A 28 -6.03 25.18 -4.18
CA LYS A 28 -6.24 23.71 -4.27
C LYS A 28 -4.97 22.99 -4.74
N VAL A 29 -3.82 23.35 -4.18
CA VAL A 29 -2.81 22.31 -3.96
C VAL A 29 -3.45 21.43 -2.91
N ALA A 30 -3.88 20.25 -3.36
CA ALA A 30 -4.61 19.27 -2.58
C ALA A 30 -4.05 19.20 -1.17
N ASP A 31 -4.94 19.22 -0.18
CA ASP A 31 -4.66 18.83 1.19
C ASP A 31 -3.69 17.64 1.21
N GLU A 32 -2.42 17.96 1.51
CA GLU A 32 -1.31 17.02 1.70
C GLU A 32 -1.60 15.85 2.66
N PRO A 33 -2.53 15.95 3.63
CA PRO A 33 -2.92 14.80 4.46
C PRO A 33 -3.51 13.64 3.66
N GLY A 34 -4.27 13.91 2.59
CA GLY A 34 -4.95 12.89 1.80
C GLY A 34 -3.96 12.06 0.97
N LEU A 35 -2.98 12.73 0.35
CA LEU A 35 -1.97 12.09 -0.48
C LEU A 35 -1.04 11.19 0.37
N LYS A 36 -0.54 11.71 1.50
CA LYS A 36 0.30 10.93 2.43
C LYS A 36 -0.45 9.72 2.98
N ARG A 37 -1.76 9.84 3.25
CA ARG A 37 -2.59 8.72 3.69
C ARG A 37 -2.76 7.67 2.59
N GLN A 38 -3.01 8.09 1.35
CA GLN A 38 -3.13 7.19 0.19
C GLN A 38 -1.83 6.44 -0.08
N GLU A 39 -0.68 7.12 -0.03
CA GLU A 39 0.63 6.49 -0.18
C GLU A 39 0.88 5.41 0.88
N ARG A 40 0.56 5.69 2.14
CA ARG A 40 0.68 4.71 3.23
C ARG A 40 -0.26 3.53 3.04
N VAL A 41 -1.51 3.75 2.60
CA VAL A 41 -2.45 2.67 2.29
C VAL A 41 -1.91 1.79 1.16
N GLN A 42 -1.41 2.39 0.08
CA GLN A 42 -0.82 1.65 -1.05
C GLN A 42 0.40 0.85 -0.60
N ARG A 43 1.24 1.42 0.26
CA ARG A 43 2.42 0.76 0.83
C ARG A 43 2.03 -0.47 1.66
N ILE A 44 1.04 -0.34 2.57
CA ILE A 44 0.52 -1.47 3.34
C ILE A 44 -0.05 -2.56 2.42
N ALA A 45 -0.81 -2.17 1.38
CA ALA A 45 -1.37 -3.12 0.42
C ALA A 45 -0.26 -3.87 -0.33
N ASN A 46 0.78 -3.17 -0.77
CA ASN A 46 1.95 -3.74 -1.43
C ASN A 46 2.67 -4.72 -0.50
N TRP A 47 2.99 -4.33 0.74
CA TRP A 47 3.65 -5.23 1.69
C TRP A 47 2.81 -6.49 1.96
N ARG A 48 1.50 -6.35 2.16
CA ARG A 48 0.59 -7.49 2.34
C ARG A 48 0.61 -8.45 1.16
N GLN A 49 0.59 -7.91 -0.05
CA GLN A 49 0.64 -8.74 -1.26
C GLN A 49 1.96 -9.52 -1.32
N ASN A 50 3.09 -8.83 -1.18
CA ASN A 50 4.40 -9.47 -1.23
C ASN A 50 4.61 -10.52 -0.12
N ILE A 51 4.05 -10.30 1.08
CA ILE A 51 4.11 -11.31 2.15
C ILE A 51 3.27 -12.55 1.81
N ARG A 52 2.13 -12.39 1.12
CA ARG A 52 1.36 -13.53 0.60
C ARG A 52 2.15 -14.29 -0.45
N ASP A 53 2.79 -13.58 -1.38
CA ASP A 53 3.62 -14.19 -2.43
C ASP A 53 4.80 -14.94 -1.81
N LEU A 54 5.42 -14.37 -0.76
CA LEU A 54 6.46 -15.04 0.03
C LEU A 54 5.94 -16.34 0.67
N ARG A 55 4.75 -16.30 1.29
CA ARG A 55 4.14 -17.50 1.89
C ARG A 55 3.84 -18.56 0.82
N LEU A 56 3.31 -18.17 -0.33
CA LEU A 56 3.04 -19.09 -1.44
C LEU A 56 4.33 -19.73 -1.96
N ALA A 57 5.38 -18.93 -2.11
CA ALA A 57 6.70 -19.43 -2.51
C ALA A 57 7.26 -20.43 -1.46
N GLU A 58 7.12 -20.14 -0.17
CA GLU A 58 7.54 -21.08 0.88
C GLU A 58 6.78 -22.41 0.79
N THR A 59 5.45 -22.36 0.64
CA THR A 59 4.61 -23.55 0.49
C THR A 59 4.98 -24.37 -0.74
N HIS A 60 5.22 -23.71 -1.87
CA HIS A 60 5.60 -24.38 -3.11
C HIS A 60 6.96 -25.07 -2.97
N THR A 61 7.96 -24.40 -2.40
CA THR A 61 9.27 -25.00 -2.14
C THR A 61 9.18 -26.18 -1.17
N LEU A 62 8.30 -26.10 -0.16
CA LEU A 62 8.05 -27.23 0.75
C LEU A 62 7.39 -28.41 0.06
N ALA A 63 6.42 -28.17 -0.83
CA ALA A 63 5.80 -29.22 -1.63
C ALA A 63 6.86 -29.94 -2.50
N LEU A 64 7.72 -29.17 -3.17
CA LEU A 64 8.81 -29.72 -3.97
C LEU A 64 9.78 -30.57 -3.15
N ILE A 65 10.15 -30.13 -1.93
CA ILE A 65 11.00 -30.91 -1.00
C ILE A 65 10.31 -32.18 -0.53
N ARG A 66 8.99 -32.15 -0.29
CA ARG A 66 8.22 -33.33 0.14
C ARG A 66 8.08 -34.34 -0.99
N GLU A 67 7.87 -33.86 -2.22
CA GLU A 67 7.73 -34.69 -3.42
C GLU A 67 9.08 -35.27 -3.88
N ASN A 68 10.16 -34.51 -3.72
CA ASN A 68 11.49 -34.89 -4.15
C ASN A 68 12.42 -34.95 -2.94
N ALA A 69 12.78 -36.17 -2.49
CA ALA A 69 13.80 -36.41 -1.46
C ALA A 69 15.24 -36.07 -1.92
N GLY A 70 15.39 -35.09 -2.81
CA GLY A 70 16.65 -34.58 -3.33
C GLY A 70 17.33 -33.63 -2.33
N PRO A 71 18.63 -33.33 -2.54
CA PRO A 71 19.39 -32.48 -1.62
C PRO A 71 18.78 -31.08 -1.55
N ALA A 72 18.51 -30.62 -0.33
CA ALA A 72 17.85 -29.33 -0.05
C ALA A 72 18.53 -28.09 -0.68
N ALA A 73 19.79 -28.22 -1.09
CA ALA A 73 20.60 -27.16 -1.70
C ALA A 73 20.18 -26.78 -3.14
N ALA A 74 19.33 -27.57 -3.81
CA ALA A 74 18.91 -27.33 -5.20
C ALA A 74 17.65 -26.45 -5.32
N TRP A 75 16.97 -26.15 -4.21
CA TRP A 75 15.70 -25.44 -4.25
C TRP A 75 15.90 -23.93 -4.10
N PRO A 76 15.13 -23.10 -4.83
CA PRO A 76 15.21 -21.65 -4.68
C PRO A 76 14.90 -21.28 -3.23
N GLU A 77 15.89 -20.73 -2.53
CA GLU A 77 15.72 -20.27 -1.16
C GLU A 77 14.84 -19.02 -1.17
N VAL A 78 13.66 -19.12 -0.54
CA VAL A 78 12.71 -18.02 -0.44
C VAL A 78 13.24 -17.02 0.59
N ASN A 79 13.93 -15.97 0.11
CA ASN A 79 14.64 -15.01 0.95
C ASN A 79 14.07 -13.59 0.80
N PRO A 80 13.39 -13.04 1.82
CA PRO A 80 12.80 -11.70 1.74
C PRO A 80 13.83 -10.59 1.49
N ARG A 81 15.10 -10.76 1.88
CA ARG A 81 16.15 -9.74 1.67
C ARG A 81 16.44 -9.43 0.21
N GLU A 82 16.17 -10.37 -0.68
CA GLU A 82 16.44 -10.20 -2.11
C GLU A 82 15.41 -9.29 -2.76
N HIS A 83 14.32 -8.96 -2.06
CA HIS A 83 13.26 -8.13 -2.57
C HIS A 83 13.31 -6.69 -2.03
N GLU A 84 13.00 -5.73 -2.89
CA GLU A 84 12.98 -4.30 -2.54
C GLU A 84 11.90 -3.95 -1.51
N TRP A 85 10.73 -4.58 -1.59
CA TRP A 85 9.63 -4.36 -0.63
C TRP A 85 10.06 -4.65 0.80
N TYR A 86 10.98 -5.60 1.02
CA TYR A 86 11.48 -5.91 2.35
C TYR A 86 12.43 -4.83 2.85
N ARG A 87 13.23 -4.21 1.98
CA ARG A 87 14.10 -3.07 2.38
C ARG A 87 13.26 -1.89 2.85
N ASP A 88 12.18 -1.58 2.11
CA ASP A 88 11.23 -0.54 2.49
C ASP A 88 10.50 -0.87 3.80
N LEU A 89 10.00 -2.10 3.98
CA LEU A 89 9.38 -2.50 5.25
C LEU A 89 10.37 -2.51 6.42
N LYS A 90 11.64 -2.89 6.18
CA LYS A 90 12.65 -3.04 7.22
C LYS A 90 12.93 -1.74 7.99
N SER A 91 12.77 -0.56 7.38
CA SER A 91 12.92 0.71 8.09
C SER A 91 11.86 0.93 9.18
N ASP A 92 10.69 0.29 9.05
CA ASP A 92 9.57 0.40 9.99
C ASP A 92 9.52 -0.79 10.98
N LEU A 93 10.40 -1.77 10.82
CA LEU A 93 10.51 -2.91 11.74
C LEU A 93 11.34 -2.55 12.98
N SER A 94 10.93 -3.06 14.13
CA SER A 94 11.77 -2.98 15.33
C SER A 94 13.00 -3.89 15.20
N ASP A 95 14.09 -3.53 15.88
CA ASP A 95 15.35 -4.30 15.90
C ASP A 95 15.14 -5.77 16.31
N ASN A 96 14.24 -6.01 17.27
CA ASN A 96 13.90 -7.35 17.74
C ASN A 96 13.27 -8.21 16.63
N GLN A 97 12.45 -7.60 15.77
CA GLN A 97 11.82 -8.30 14.66
C GLN A 97 12.79 -8.54 13.52
N VAL A 98 13.68 -7.58 13.23
CA VAL A 98 14.79 -7.78 12.30
C VAL A 98 15.66 -8.96 12.76
N ARG A 99 15.99 -9.05 14.05
CA ARG A 99 16.73 -10.18 14.63
C ARG A 99 15.96 -11.50 14.55
N SER A 100 14.65 -11.48 14.81
CA SER A 100 13.79 -12.67 14.70
C SER A 100 13.73 -13.20 13.27
N ILE A 101 13.57 -12.31 12.28
CA ILE A 101 13.57 -12.66 10.86
C ILE A 101 14.94 -13.21 10.44
N GLU A 102 16.03 -12.59 10.89
CA GLU A 102 17.39 -13.06 10.65
C GLU A 102 17.63 -14.46 11.24
N TYR A 103 17.14 -14.69 12.47
CA TYR A 103 17.21 -16.00 13.12
C TYR A 103 16.48 -17.07 12.32
N TRP A 104 15.23 -16.81 11.91
CA TRP A 104 14.44 -17.77 11.15
C TRP A 104 14.99 -17.99 9.76
N ARG A 105 15.54 -16.97 9.09
CA ARG A 105 16.14 -17.12 7.75
C ARG A 105 17.24 -18.17 7.73
N ARG A 106 18.06 -18.23 8.79
CA ARG A 106 19.17 -19.19 8.89
C ARG A 106 18.71 -20.64 9.10
N LYS A 107 17.42 -20.87 9.29
CA LYS A 107 16.85 -22.21 9.49
C LYS A 107 16.38 -22.78 8.15
N PRO A 108 16.48 -24.11 7.96
CA PRO A 108 15.91 -24.77 6.80
C PRO A 108 14.44 -24.43 6.63
N ILE A 109 13.98 -24.34 5.38
CA ILE A 109 12.59 -23.98 5.06
C ILE A 109 11.57 -24.90 5.74
N ALA A 110 11.89 -26.20 5.85
CA ALA A 110 11.09 -27.19 6.59
C ALA A 110 10.91 -26.89 8.08
N THR A 111 11.85 -26.16 8.70
CA THR A 111 11.79 -25.78 10.12
C THR A 111 11.15 -24.42 10.34
N ARG A 112 11.22 -23.52 9.35
CA ARG A 112 10.71 -22.14 9.47
C ARG A 112 9.38 -21.90 8.77
N GLU A 113 8.72 -22.94 8.27
CA GLU A 113 7.45 -22.87 7.50
C GLU A 113 6.51 -21.80 8.06
N GLY A 114 6.25 -20.76 7.26
CA GLY A 114 5.32 -19.68 7.59
C GLY A 114 5.76 -18.73 8.71
N LYS A 115 6.90 -18.96 9.39
CA LYS A 115 7.35 -18.12 10.53
C LYS A 115 7.69 -16.70 10.08
N ILE A 116 8.49 -16.56 9.03
CA ILE A 116 8.89 -15.24 8.52
C ILE A 116 7.67 -14.47 7.98
N PRO A 117 6.82 -15.04 7.09
CA PRO A 117 5.59 -14.38 6.68
C PRO A 117 4.69 -13.96 7.85
N THR A 118 4.57 -14.81 8.88
CA THR A 118 3.73 -14.50 10.06
C THR A 118 4.25 -13.31 10.85
N ILE A 119 5.58 -13.24 11.09
CA ILE A 119 6.20 -12.10 11.77
C ILE A 119 5.95 -10.82 10.96
N LEU A 120 6.16 -10.87 9.65
CA LEU A 120 5.96 -9.71 8.78
C LEU A 120 4.50 -9.27 8.73
N GLU A 121 3.54 -10.19 8.69
CA GLU A 121 2.11 -9.87 8.75
C GLU A 121 1.73 -9.17 10.06
N GLN A 122 2.26 -9.65 11.20
CA GLN A 122 2.01 -9.04 12.50
C GLN A 122 2.57 -7.61 12.56
N GLU A 123 3.76 -7.40 12.02
CA GLU A 123 4.38 -6.07 11.97
C GLU A 123 3.66 -5.12 11.03
N VAL A 124 3.24 -5.58 9.85
CA VAL A 124 2.41 -4.75 8.96
C VAL A 124 1.08 -4.37 9.62
N ARG A 125 0.44 -5.26 10.39
CA ARG A 125 -0.76 -4.93 11.18
C ARG A 125 -0.46 -3.94 12.32
N ARG A 126 0.71 -4.00 12.95
CA ARG A 126 1.14 -3.01 13.95
C ARG A 126 1.28 -1.64 13.28
N ILE A 127 2.02 -1.56 12.18
CA ILE A 127 2.26 -0.31 11.43
C ILE A 127 0.95 0.29 10.92
N GLU A 128 0.02 -0.53 10.40
CA GLU A 128 -1.29 -0.07 9.95
C GLU A 128 -2.09 0.63 11.06
N ARG A 129 -2.04 0.08 12.30
CA ARG A 129 -2.68 0.68 13.48
C ARG A 129 -1.99 1.96 13.92
N GLU A 130 -0.66 1.97 13.94
CA GLU A 130 0.14 3.17 14.27
C GLU A 130 -0.08 4.31 13.29
N TRP A 131 -0.34 4.00 12.02
CA TRP A 131 -0.68 4.97 10.99
C TRP A 131 -2.17 5.33 10.93
N HIS A 132 -2.99 4.79 11.84
CA HIS A 132 -4.44 5.01 11.91
C HIS A 132 -5.16 4.70 10.57
N LEU A 133 -4.72 3.65 9.89
CA LEU A 133 -5.30 3.24 8.61
C LEU A 133 -6.42 2.22 8.77
N ARG A 134 -6.44 1.47 9.89
CA ARG A 134 -7.52 0.55 10.30
C ARG A 134 -7.34 0.07 11.73
#